data_AF-A0A9X2UAS1-F1
#
_entry.id   AF-A0A9X2UAS1-F1
#
_cell.length_a   1.000
_cell.length_b   1.000
_cell.length_c   1.000
_cell.angle_alpha   90.00
_cell.angle_beta   90.00
_cell.angle_gamma   90.00
#
_symmetry.space_group_name_H-M   'P 1'
#
loop_
_entity.id
_entity.type
_entity.pdbx_description
1 polymer ?
#
loop_
_entity_poly.entity_id
_entity_poly.type
_entity_poly.pdbx_seq_one_letter_code
_entity_poly.pdbx_strand_id
1 'polypeptide(L)' 'MKTVLPAFDPDLKYGDLDVQEGMEAVVQYSRMISPETSDSEAREIEEDLLAYCEQDTWAMVVIHRSLTELL' A
#
# COMPACT_ATOMS: atom_id res chain seq x y z
N MET A 1 -3.31 -9.29 5.80
CA MET A 1 -2.07 -8.74 6.40
C MET A 1 -2.38 -7.54 7.27
N LYS A 2 -3.05 -6.49 6.76
CA LYS A 2 -3.40 -5.28 7.53
C LYS A 2 -4.14 -5.53 8.84
N THR A 3 -5.01 -6.53 8.88
CA THR A 3 -5.70 -6.96 10.13
C THR A 3 -4.76 -7.55 11.18
N VAL A 4 -3.62 -8.09 10.76
CA VAL A 4 -2.64 -8.75 11.62
C VAL A 4 -1.58 -7.76 12.12
N LEU A 5 -1.25 -6.75 11.31
CA LEU A 5 -0.23 -5.75 11.64
C LEU A 5 -0.37 -5.13 13.06
N PRO A 6 -1.58 -4.74 13.53
CA PRO A 6 -1.75 -4.14 14.86
C PRO A 6 -1.34 -5.03 16.03
N ALA A 7 -1.24 -6.34 15.82
CA ALA A 7 -0.73 -7.26 16.86
C ALA A 7 0.78 -7.10 17.09
N PHE A 8 1.51 -6.53 16.12
CA PHE A 8 2.96 -6.34 16.17
C PHE A 8 3.34 -4.86 16.30
N ASP A 9 2.62 -3.97 15.62
CA ASP A 9 2.82 -2.52 15.69
C ASP A 9 1.44 -1.82 15.55
N PRO A 10 0.83 -1.38 16.67
CA PRO A 10 -0.49 -0.72 16.66
C PRO A 10 -0.45 0.73 16.15
N ASP A 11 0.73 1.33 16.08
CA ASP A 11 0.93 2.72 15.65
C ASP A 11 1.19 2.80 14.14
N LEU A 12 1.70 1.73 13.52
CA LEU A 12 1.84 1.64 12.07
C LEU A 12 0.48 1.45 11.38
N LYS A 13 0.02 2.53 10.73
CA LYS A 13 -1.29 2.60 10.06
C LYS A 13 -1.14 3.01 8.60
N TYR A 14 -2.19 2.75 7.82
CA TYR A 14 -2.25 3.15 6.40
C TYR A 14 -2.68 4.61 6.18
N GLY A 15 -2.85 5.38 7.27
CA GLY A 15 -2.95 6.85 7.26
C GLY A 15 -3.89 7.44 6.20
N ASP A 16 -3.50 8.64 5.73
CA ASP A 16 -4.19 9.41 4.69
C ASP A 16 -3.74 8.99 3.27
N LEU A 17 -3.50 7.69 3.05
CA LEU A 17 -3.20 7.20 1.70
C LEU A 17 -4.48 7.18 0.85
N ASP A 18 -4.37 7.64 -0.39
CA ASP A 18 -5.45 7.66 -1.37
C ASP A 18 -5.83 6.25 -1.87
N VAL A 19 -4.91 5.30 -1.76
CA VAL A 19 -5.17 3.87 -1.96
C VAL A 19 -5.08 3.16 -0.61
N GLN A 20 -6.10 2.39 -0.25
CA GLN A 20 -6.16 1.73 1.06
C GLN A 20 -6.26 0.21 0.98
N GLU A 21 -6.66 -0.36 -0.15
CA GLU A 21 -6.85 -1.80 -0.29
C GLU A 21 -6.22 -2.37 -1.57
N GLY A 22 -5.82 -3.64 -1.52
CA GLY A 22 -5.13 -4.27 -2.64
C GLY A 22 -5.98 -4.34 -3.92
N MET A 23 -7.29 -4.55 -3.80
CA MET A 23 -8.19 -4.55 -4.97
C MET A 23 -8.37 -3.14 -5.56
N GLU A 24 -8.35 -2.11 -4.72
CA GLU A 24 -8.36 -0.72 -5.17
C GLU A 24 -7.08 -0.39 -5.92
N ALA A 25 -5.92 -0.80 -5.41
CA ALA A 25 -4.63 -0.64 -6.10
C ALA A 25 -4.65 -1.24 -7.51
N VAL A 26 -5.26 -2.42 -7.69
CA VAL A 26 -5.41 -3.04 -9.03
C VAL A 26 -6.29 -2.21 -9.95
N VAL A 27 -7.40 -1.67 -9.44
CA VAL A 27 -8.31 -0.81 -10.22
C VAL A 27 -7.61 0.49 -10.62
N GLN A 28 -6.90 1.13 -9.69
CA GLN A 28 -6.15 2.36 -9.96
C GLN A 28 -5.03 2.12 -10.95
N TYR A 29 -4.27 1.02 -10.82
CA TYR A 29 -3.26 0.65 -11.82
C TYR A 29 -3.87 0.45 -13.21
N SER A 30 -5.02 -0.22 -13.31
CA SER A 30 -5.72 -0.39 -14.59
C SER A 30 -6.16 0.94 -15.20
N ARG A 31 -6.55 1.92 -14.37
CA ARG A 31 -6.89 3.29 -14.80
C ARG A 31 -5.64 4.03 -15.25
N MET A 32 -4.56 3.99 -14.48
CA MET A 32 -3.28 4.63 -14.79
C MET A 32 -2.75 4.27 -16.19
N ILE A 33 -2.87 3.01 -16.60
CA ILE A 33 -2.37 2.52 -17.90
C ILE A 33 -3.40 2.63 -19.04
N SER A 34 -4.62 3.07 -18.76
CA SER A 34 -5.66 3.20 -19.79
C SER A 34 -5.32 4.36 -20.73
N PRO A 35 -5.48 4.18 -22.06
CA PRO A 35 -5.22 5.25 -23.02
C PRO A 35 -6.20 6.44 -22.90
N GLU A 36 -7.29 6.27 -22.17
CA GLU A 36 -8.27 7.31 -21.87
C GLU A 36 -7.85 8.19 -20.67
N THR A 37 -6.85 7.78 -19.89
CA THR A 37 -6.36 8.52 -18.73
C THR A 37 -5.30 9.54 -19.14
N SER A 38 -5.43 10.76 -18.63
CA SER A 38 -4.49 11.84 -18.95
C SER A 38 -3.13 11.63 -18.28
N ASP A 39 -2.06 12.16 -18.88
CA ASP A 39 -0.70 12.08 -18.31
C ASP A 39 -0.59 12.64 -16.88
N SER A 40 -1.37 13.68 -16.54
CA SER A 40 -1.37 14.24 -15.19
C SER A 40 -2.02 13.29 -14.19
N GLU A 41 -3.18 12.74 -14.56
CA GLU A 41 -3.92 11.80 -13.71
C GLU A 41 -3.17 10.48 -13.55
N ALA A 42 -2.49 10.00 -14.61
CA ALA A 42 -1.65 8.82 -14.52
C ALA A 42 -0.48 9.02 -13.53
N ARG A 43 0.12 10.21 -13.49
CA ARG A 43 1.18 10.53 -12.52
C ARG A 43 0.67 10.60 -11.09
N GLU A 44 -0.50 11.21 -10.87
CA GLU A 44 -1.15 11.24 -9.55
C GLU A 44 -1.41 9.81 -9.05
N ILE A 45 -2.00 8.96 -9.90
CA ILE A 45 -2.23 7.56 -9.55
C ILE A 45 -0.91 6.80 -9.28
N GLU A 46 0.13 7.07 -10.05
CA GLU A 46 1.46 6.46 -9.84
C GLU A 46 2.02 6.83 -8.45
N GLU A 47 1.96 8.10 -8.06
CA GLU A 47 2.41 8.58 -6.76
C GLU A 47 1.63 7.92 -5.61
N ASP A 48 0.30 7.84 -5.73
CA ASP A 48 -0.57 7.20 -4.73
C ASP A 48 -0.29 5.70 -4.60
N LEU A 49 -0.11 5.00 -5.72
CA LEU A 49 0.21 3.58 -5.75
C LEU A 49 1.60 3.29 -5.16
N LEU A 50 2.60 4.13 -5.43
CA LEU A 50 3.93 4.00 -4.86
C LEU A 50 3.91 4.17 -3.35
N ALA A 51 3.22 5.19 -2.84
CA ALA A 51 3.06 5.40 -1.41
C ALA A 51 2.38 4.21 -0.72
N TYR A 52 1.32 3.67 -1.34
CA TYR A 52 0.67 2.44 -0.90
C TYR A 52 1.62 1.24 -0.87
N CYS A 53 2.36 1.00 -1.95
CA CYS A 53 3.24 -0.16 -2.09
C CYS A 53 4.41 -0.11 -1.11
N GLU A 54 4.95 1.08 -0.85
CA GLU A 54 5.97 1.31 0.18
C GLU A 54 5.45 0.90 1.56
N GLN A 55 4.24 1.36 1.92
CA GLN A 55 3.64 1.05 3.23
C GLN A 55 3.28 -0.43 3.37
N ASP A 56 2.73 -1.06 2.33
CA ASP A 56 2.45 -2.52 2.29
C ASP A 56 3.74 -3.32 2.49
N THR A 57 4.84 -2.91 1.84
CA THR A 57 6.14 -3.55 1.97
C THR A 57 6.71 -3.39 3.38
N TRP A 58 6.66 -2.17 3.93
CA TRP A 58 7.17 -1.91 5.27
C TRP A 58 6.40 -2.69 6.35
N ALA A 59 5.07 -2.74 6.25
CA ALA A 59 4.23 -3.54 7.14
C ALA A 59 4.64 -5.04 7.12
N MET A 60 4.96 -5.59 5.95
CA MET A 60 5.45 -6.96 5.84
C MET A 60 6.81 -7.16 6.50
N VAL A 61 7.74 -6.20 6.36
CA VAL A 61 9.05 -6.23 7.02
C VAL A 61 8.90 -6.21 8.54
N VAL A 62 8.01 -5.37 9.07
CA VAL A 62 7.71 -5.31 10.51
C VAL A 62 7.21 -6.66 11.00
N ILE A 63 6.18 -7.22 10.36
CA ILE A 63 5.64 -8.54 10.73
C ILE A 63 6.72 -9.62 10.67
N HIS A 64 7.52 -9.66 9.60
CA HIS A 64 8.58 -10.65 9.44
C HIS A 64 9.63 -10.56 10.56
N ARG A 65 10.08 -9.34 10.89
CA ARG A 65 11.05 -9.11 11.96
C ARG A 65 10.49 -9.53 13.31
N SER A 66 9.28 -9.09 13.64
CA SER A 66 8.63 -9.46 14.91
C SER A 66 8.43 -10.96 15.05
N LEU A 67 8.05 -11.66 13.97
CA LEU A 67 7.94 -13.12 14.00
C LEU A 67 9.29 -13.82 14.17
N THR A 68 10.34 -13.29 13.55
CA THR A 68 11.70 -13.85 13.67
C THR A 68 12.26 -13.69 15.08
N GLU A 69 11.96 -12.59 15.77
CA GLU A 69 12.38 -12.35 17.16
C GLU A 69 11.68 -13.28 18.18
N LEU A 70 10.56 -13.89 17.80
CA LEU A 70 9.80 -14.81 18.65
C LEU A 70 10.21 -16.29 18.52
N LEU A 71 11.06 -16.61 17.53
CA LEU A 71 11.54 -17.96 17.23
C LEU A 71 12.97 -18.18 17.74
#